data_AF-A0A844B0A6-F1
#
_entry.id   AF-A0A844B0A6-F1
#
_cell.length_a   1.000
_cell.length_b   1.000
_cell.length_c   1.000
_cell.angle_alpha   90.00
_cell.angle_beta   90.00
_cell.angle_gamma   90.00
#
_symmetry.space_group_name_H-M   'P 1'
#
loop_
_entity.id
_entity.type
_entity.pdbx_description
1 polymer ?
#
loop_
_entity_poly.entity_id
_entity_poly.type
_entity_poly.pdbx_seq_one_letter_code
_entity_poly.pdbx_strand_id
1 'polypeptide(L)'
;MAQKPTSPRIAKLKEALDTYMDAGRFWDAAITFYARRDNSVAYFGGLPVRQVGLEGLVAKHGLPTRNADLLGLHVGVPTDVGRQTMWTKATNLSEVGLRYLRDPRAAAADRAAAEAAAAPPRASIFGIVAEPTASSGIRVLQTDAALQGIRQGDHIIAVGDTKVFTLGDLRETLAPLVASDKAVLMLVSRDGMQHFLNVKLPKE
;
A
#
# COMPACT_ATOMS: atom_id res chain seq x y z
N MET A 1 -26.56 -15.68 -17.44
CA MET A 1 -25.82 -16.79 -16.79
C MET A 1 -24.73 -16.19 -15.91
N ALA A 2 -24.79 -16.36 -14.59
CA ALA A 2 -23.75 -15.84 -13.70
C ALA A 2 -22.48 -16.68 -13.83
N GLN A 3 -21.32 -16.05 -14.07
CA GLN A 3 -20.04 -16.75 -14.05
C GLN A 3 -19.78 -17.28 -12.63
N LYS A 4 -19.49 -18.58 -12.50
CA LYS A 4 -19.06 -19.15 -11.23
C LYS A 4 -17.78 -18.44 -10.75
N PRO A 5 -17.63 -18.17 -9.45
CA PRO A 5 -16.42 -17.55 -8.92
C PRO A 5 -15.21 -18.42 -9.27
N THR A 6 -14.21 -17.80 -9.89
CA THR A 6 -12.97 -18.50 -10.26
C THR A 6 -12.24 -18.91 -8.99
N SER A 7 -11.88 -20.20 -8.89
CA SER A 7 -11.09 -20.71 -7.76
C SER A 7 -9.81 -19.88 -7.59
N PRO A 8 -9.41 -19.50 -6.36
CA PRO A 8 -8.18 -18.74 -6.12
C PRO A 8 -6.93 -19.35 -6.77
N ARG A 9 -6.92 -20.69 -6.89
CA ARG A 9 -5.90 -21.48 -7.58
C ARG A 9 -5.77 -21.09 -9.06
N ILE A 10 -6.90 -21.12 -9.76
CA ILE A 10 -6.98 -20.81 -11.20
C ILE A 10 -6.72 -19.33 -11.41
N ALA A 11 -7.19 -18.47 -10.49
CA ALA A 11 -6.95 -17.04 -10.56
C ALA A 11 -5.46 -16.70 -10.56
N LYS A 12 -4.65 -17.31 -9.67
CA LYS A 12 -3.20 -17.05 -9.62
C LYS A 12 -2.44 -17.55 -10.84
N LEU A 13 -2.78 -18.73 -11.36
CA LEU A 13 -2.16 -19.24 -12.58
C LEU A 13 -2.56 -18.41 -13.81
N LYS A 14 -3.81 -17.94 -13.86
CA LYS A 14 -4.25 -17.01 -14.91
C LYS A 14 -3.49 -15.68 -14.83
N GLU A 15 -3.33 -15.12 -13.62
CA GLU A 15 -2.53 -13.91 -13.39
C GLU A 15 -1.07 -14.10 -13.83
N ALA A 16 -0.48 -15.27 -13.55
CA ALA A 16 0.85 -15.62 -14.02
C ALA A 16 0.93 -15.67 -15.55
N LEU A 17 -0.02 -16.35 -16.21
CA LEU A 17 -0.10 -16.44 -17.67
C LEU A 17 -0.25 -15.06 -18.31
N ASP A 18 -1.16 -14.24 -17.80
CA ASP A 18 -1.36 -12.86 -18.27
C ASP A 18 -0.07 -12.04 -18.12
N THR A 19 0.68 -12.24 -17.03
CA THR A 19 1.98 -11.57 -16.80
C THR A 19 3.06 -12.07 -17.78
N TYR A 20 3.11 -13.37 -18.10
CA TYR A 20 4.02 -13.89 -19.13
C TYR A 20 3.68 -13.34 -20.52
N MET A 21 2.40 -13.23 -20.87
CA MET A 21 1.97 -12.63 -22.14
C MET A 21 2.36 -11.16 -22.24
N ASP A 22 2.17 -10.40 -21.15
CA ASP A 22 2.60 -9.00 -21.07
C ASP A 22 4.12 -8.86 -21.19
N ALA A 23 4.89 -9.75 -20.55
CA ALA A 23 6.33 -9.79 -20.71
C ALA A 23 6.72 -10.05 -22.18
N GLY A 24 6.03 -10.97 -22.86
CA GLY A 24 6.20 -11.22 -24.29
C GLY A 24 5.95 -9.98 -25.15
N ARG A 25 4.88 -9.22 -24.87
CA ARG A 25 4.59 -7.94 -25.55
C ARG A 25 5.67 -6.89 -25.31
N PHE A 26 6.18 -6.80 -24.09
CA PHE A 26 7.30 -5.91 -23.78
C PHE A 26 8.58 -6.30 -24.53
N TRP A 27 8.88 -7.60 -24.60
CA TRP A 27 10.01 -8.12 -25.38
C TRP A 27 9.88 -7.79 -26.87
N ASP A 28 8.70 -8.02 -27.44
CA ASP A 28 8.41 -7.73 -28.84
C ASP A 28 8.56 -6.23 -29.14
N ALA A 29 8.05 -5.37 -28.25
CA ALA A 29 8.23 -3.92 -28.33
C ALA A 29 9.72 -3.53 -28.26
N ALA A 30 10.49 -4.15 -27.37
CA ALA A 30 11.93 -3.89 -27.24
C ALA A 30 12.69 -4.31 -28.51
N ILE A 31 12.44 -5.52 -29.01
CA ILE A 31 13.08 -6.02 -30.23
C ILE A 31 12.71 -5.14 -31.43
N THR A 32 11.41 -4.87 -31.61
CA THR A 32 10.90 -4.04 -32.70
C THR A 32 11.48 -2.63 -32.65
N PHE A 33 11.65 -2.07 -31.45
CA PHE A 33 12.35 -0.82 -31.28
C PHE A 33 13.81 -1.01 -31.73
N TYR A 34 14.64 -1.75 -30.99
CA TYR A 34 16.09 -1.81 -31.26
C TYR A 34 16.50 -2.36 -32.63
N ALA A 35 15.62 -3.07 -33.34
CA ALA A 35 15.87 -3.50 -34.72
C ALA A 35 15.79 -2.35 -35.76
N ARG A 36 15.17 -1.21 -35.43
CA ARG A 36 15.09 -0.07 -36.34
C ARG A 36 16.40 0.71 -36.39
N ARG A 37 16.82 1.07 -37.60
CA ARG A 37 18.12 1.71 -37.90
C ARG A 37 18.19 3.18 -37.44
N ASP A 38 17.06 3.80 -37.14
CA ASP A 38 16.90 5.21 -36.75
C ASP A 38 16.86 5.43 -35.22
N ASN A 39 17.10 4.39 -34.43
CA ASN A 39 16.99 4.45 -32.97
C ASN A 39 18.22 5.03 -32.25
N SER A 40 18.67 6.21 -32.70
CA SER A 40 19.72 6.99 -32.04
C SER A 40 19.28 7.57 -30.67
N VAL A 41 17.98 7.47 -30.34
CA VAL A 41 17.37 8.12 -29.18
C VAL A 41 17.52 7.31 -27.88
N ALA A 42 17.76 5.99 -27.95
CA ALA A 42 17.84 5.17 -26.74
C ALA A 42 19.18 5.32 -26.01
N TYR A 43 19.15 6.09 -24.95
CA TYR A 43 20.22 6.25 -23.99
C TYR A 43 20.11 5.21 -22.87
N PHE A 44 21.23 4.57 -22.53
CA PHE A 44 21.32 3.52 -21.50
C PHE A 44 20.30 2.37 -21.66
N GLY A 45 19.93 1.99 -22.88
CA GLY A 45 18.99 0.89 -23.11
C GLY A 45 17.58 1.14 -22.55
N GLY A 46 17.20 2.42 -22.39
CA GLY A 46 15.85 2.85 -22.04
C GLY A 46 14.90 2.72 -23.23
N LEU A 47 13.87 1.89 -23.08
CA LEU A 47 12.81 1.71 -24.06
C LEU A 47 11.75 2.82 -23.88
N PRO A 48 11.58 3.75 -24.85
CA PRO A 48 10.72 4.93 -24.66
C PRO A 48 9.24 4.56 -24.59
N VAL A 49 8.66 4.66 -23.39
CA VAL A 49 7.35 4.08 -23.05
C VAL A 49 6.25 4.52 -24.01
N ARG A 50 6.15 5.83 -24.25
CA ARG A 50 5.10 6.42 -25.10
C ARG A 50 5.25 6.07 -26.58
N GLN A 51 6.48 5.96 -27.06
CA GLN A 51 6.73 5.70 -28.48
C GLN A 51 6.40 4.25 -28.86
N VAL A 52 6.52 3.33 -27.90
CA VAL A 52 6.24 1.90 -28.11
C VAL A 52 4.92 1.42 -27.46
N GLY A 53 4.09 2.34 -26.96
CA GLY A 53 2.76 2.03 -26.44
C GLY A 53 2.76 1.16 -25.16
N LEU A 54 3.76 1.34 -24.29
CA LEU A 54 3.94 0.53 -23.08
C LEU A 54 3.33 1.13 -21.81
N GLU A 55 2.63 2.26 -21.88
CA GLU A 55 2.11 2.99 -20.71
C GLU A 55 1.24 2.07 -19.82
N GLY A 56 0.36 1.30 -20.45
CA GLY A 56 -0.51 0.36 -19.74
C GLY A 56 0.28 -0.74 -19.03
N LEU A 57 1.37 -1.23 -19.64
CA LEU A 57 2.22 -2.25 -19.03
C LEU A 57 3.06 -1.70 -17.88
N VAL A 58 3.60 -0.49 -18.05
CA VAL A 58 4.34 0.21 -16.99
C VAL A 58 3.47 0.42 -15.77
N ALA A 59 2.25 0.95 -15.96
CA ALA A 59 1.31 1.17 -14.88
C ALA A 59 0.85 -0.14 -14.22
N LYS A 60 0.49 -1.16 -15.02
CA LYS A 60 0.01 -2.46 -14.52
C LYS A 60 1.05 -3.21 -13.69
N HIS A 61 2.32 -3.12 -14.07
CA HIS A 61 3.39 -3.88 -13.42
C HIS A 61 4.29 -3.05 -12.52
N GLY A 62 4.07 -1.74 -12.41
CA GLY A 62 4.90 -0.84 -11.60
C GLY A 62 6.33 -0.81 -12.08
N LEU A 63 6.55 -0.81 -13.40
CA LEU A 63 7.90 -0.87 -13.96
C LEU A 63 8.67 0.41 -13.64
N PRO A 64 9.94 0.32 -13.22
CA PRO A 64 10.73 1.50 -12.94
C PRO A 64 10.98 2.26 -14.24
N THR A 65 10.81 3.57 -14.17
CA THR A 65 11.01 4.48 -15.29
C THR A 65 12.18 5.42 -15.02
N ARG A 66 12.90 5.78 -16.09
CA ARG A 66 13.96 6.78 -16.10
C ARG A 66 13.98 7.50 -17.44
N ASN A 67 14.83 8.50 -17.59
CA ASN A 67 15.00 9.16 -18.89
C ASN A 67 15.52 8.15 -19.93
N ALA A 68 14.84 8.10 -21.08
CA ALA A 68 15.16 7.23 -22.21
C ALA A 68 16.16 7.86 -23.18
N ASP A 69 16.32 9.18 -23.13
CA ASP A 69 17.21 9.95 -23.99
C ASP A 69 18.11 10.89 -23.17
N LEU A 70 19.14 11.42 -23.84
CA LEU A 70 20.14 12.31 -23.25
C LEU A 70 19.56 13.64 -22.74
N LEU A 71 18.48 14.12 -23.34
CA LEU A 71 17.87 15.42 -23.03
C LEU A 71 16.74 15.29 -21.97
N GLY A 72 16.37 14.08 -21.58
CA GLY A 72 15.26 13.79 -20.68
C GLY A 72 13.88 14.06 -21.27
N LEU A 73 13.72 14.09 -22.60
CA LEU A 73 12.45 14.40 -23.26
C LEU A 73 11.46 13.23 -23.22
N HIS A 74 11.99 12.01 -23.15
CA HIS A 74 11.23 10.78 -23.12
C HIS A 74 11.51 9.98 -21.87
N VAL A 75 10.42 9.47 -21.26
CA VAL A 75 10.47 8.50 -20.17
C VAL A 75 10.55 7.11 -20.78
N GLY A 76 11.47 6.29 -20.26
CA GLY A 76 11.74 4.94 -20.72
C GLY A 76 11.85 3.94 -19.59
N VAL A 77 11.65 2.68 -19.92
CA VAL A 77 11.93 1.55 -19.02
C VAL A 77 13.30 0.98 -19.40
N PRO A 78 14.25 0.83 -18.46
CA PRO A 78 15.47 0.08 -18.72
C PRO A 78 15.12 -1.34 -19.15
N THR A 79 15.52 -1.75 -20.35
CA THR A 79 15.03 -3.01 -20.95
C THR A 79 15.33 -4.22 -20.05
N ASP A 80 16.55 -4.31 -19.50
CA ASP A 80 16.94 -5.40 -18.60
C ASP A 80 16.10 -5.44 -17.33
N VAL A 81 15.89 -4.28 -16.71
CA VAL A 81 15.12 -4.17 -15.47
C VAL A 81 13.66 -4.52 -15.73
N GLY A 82 13.06 -3.97 -16.79
CA GLY A 82 11.68 -4.30 -17.18
C GLY A 82 11.49 -5.80 -17.39
N ARG A 83 12.38 -6.43 -18.17
CA ARG A 83 12.38 -7.89 -18.41
C ARG A 83 12.47 -8.68 -17.12
N GLN A 84 13.46 -8.38 -16.28
CA GLN A 84 13.69 -9.08 -15.03
C GLN A 84 12.49 -8.92 -14.09
N THR A 85 11.96 -7.71 -13.92
CA THR A 85 10.80 -7.45 -13.07
C THR A 85 9.58 -8.26 -13.49
N MET A 86 9.23 -8.26 -14.78
CA MET A 86 8.06 -9.03 -15.24
C MET A 86 8.28 -10.54 -15.18
N TRP A 87 9.48 -11.02 -15.53
CA TRP A 87 9.81 -12.44 -15.48
C TRP A 87 9.78 -12.98 -14.04
N THR A 88 10.39 -12.26 -13.10
CA THR A 88 10.35 -12.61 -11.67
C THR A 88 8.92 -12.59 -11.16
N LYS A 89 8.12 -11.56 -11.49
CA LYS A 89 6.71 -11.49 -11.08
C LYS A 89 5.90 -12.68 -11.62
N ALA A 90 6.03 -13.00 -12.91
CA ALA A 90 5.32 -14.11 -13.54
C ALA A 90 5.70 -15.46 -12.92
N THR A 91 7.00 -15.67 -12.67
CA THR A 91 7.53 -16.88 -12.03
C THR A 91 7.01 -17.02 -10.60
N ASN A 92 7.06 -15.95 -9.79
CA ASN A 92 6.52 -15.99 -8.43
C ASN A 92 5.02 -16.32 -8.41
N LEU A 93 4.24 -15.72 -9.33
CA LEU A 93 2.81 -16.01 -9.44
C LEU A 93 2.54 -17.46 -9.86
N SER A 94 3.34 -18.00 -10.78
CA SER A 94 3.17 -19.38 -11.23
C SER A 94 3.53 -20.38 -10.12
N GLU A 95 4.61 -20.14 -9.39
CA GLU A 95 5.00 -20.96 -8.24
C GLU A 95 3.94 -20.93 -7.12
N VAL A 96 3.40 -19.76 -6.80
CA VAL A 96 2.30 -19.63 -5.83
C VAL A 96 1.04 -20.35 -6.33
N GLY A 97 0.69 -20.20 -7.61
CA GLY A 97 -0.45 -20.90 -8.21
C GLY A 97 -0.30 -22.42 -8.17
N LEU A 98 0.88 -22.94 -8.49
CA LEU A 98 1.22 -24.37 -8.40
C LEU A 98 1.21 -24.86 -6.96
N ARG A 99 1.70 -24.06 -6.01
CA ARG A 99 1.61 -24.34 -4.58
C ARG A 99 0.16 -24.49 -4.14
N TYR A 100 -0.73 -23.61 -4.58
CA TYR A 100 -2.16 -23.71 -4.25
C TYR A 100 -2.85 -24.93 -4.86
N LEU A 101 -2.37 -25.42 -6.00
CA LEU A 101 -2.86 -26.67 -6.57
C LEU A 101 -2.44 -27.88 -5.72
N ARG A 102 -1.21 -27.87 -5.20
CA ARG A 102 -0.67 -28.95 -4.35
C ARG A 102 -1.24 -28.93 -2.93
N ASP A 103 -1.37 -27.75 -2.34
CA ASP A 103 -1.95 -27.52 -1.03
C ASP A 103 -3.05 -26.44 -1.08
N PRO A 104 -4.33 -26.84 -1.13
CA PRO A 104 -5.44 -25.90 -1.12
C PRO A 104 -5.54 -25.03 0.15
N ARG A 105 -4.96 -25.45 1.28
CA ARG A 105 -4.99 -24.67 2.53
C ARG A 105 -4.04 -23.48 2.47
N ALA A 106 -2.95 -23.58 1.71
CA ALA A 106 -2.00 -22.50 1.51
C ALA A 106 -2.67 -21.22 0.94
N ALA A 107 -3.66 -21.37 0.05
CA ALA A 107 -4.40 -20.24 -0.50
C ALA A 107 -5.21 -19.49 0.58
N ALA A 108 -5.80 -20.23 1.52
CA ALA A 108 -6.55 -19.64 2.62
C ALA A 108 -5.61 -18.97 3.63
N ALA A 109 -4.47 -19.60 3.94
CA ALA A 109 -3.46 -19.07 4.85
C ALA A 109 -2.84 -17.76 4.30
N ASP A 110 -2.45 -17.74 3.02
CA ASP A 110 -1.90 -16.53 2.40
C ASP A 110 -2.94 -15.40 2.35
N ARG A 111 -4.21 -15.71 2.10
CA ARG A 111 -5.27 -14.70 2.14
C ARG A 111 -5.43 -14.13 3.55
N ALA A 112 -5.44 -14.98 4.57
CA ALA A 112 -5.50 -14.55 5.95
C ALA A 112 -4.27 -13.71 6.35
N ALA A 113 -3.08 -14.09 5.88
CA ALA A 113 -1.85 -13.33 6.10
C ALA A 113 -1.87 -11.97 5.39
N ALA A 114 -2.36 -11.91 4.15
CA ALA A 114 -2.52 -10.66 3.41
C ALA A 114 -3.57 -9.74 4.06
N GLU A 115 -4.67 -10.31 4.56
CA GLU A 115 -5.69 -9.59 5.33
C GLU A 115 -5.13 -9.06 6.66
N ALA A 116 -4.32 -9.86 7.35
CA ALA A 116 -3.62 -9.43 8.56
C ALA A 116 -2.57 -8.34 8.27
N ALA A 117 -1.85 -8.41 7.15
CA ALA A 117 -0.89 -7.39 6.74
C ALA A 117 -1.56 -6.09 6.25
N ALA A 118 -2.78 -6.18 5.72
CA ALA A 118 -3.59 -5.04 5.32
C ALA A 118 -4.37 -4.41 6.50
N ALA A 119 -4.39 -5.06 7.67
CA ALA A 119 -4.99 -4.47 8.86
C ALA A 119 -4.24 -3.19 9.25
N PRO A 120 -4.95 -2.10 9.59
CA PRO A 120 -4.31 -0.86 9.96
C PRO A 120 -3.39 -1.07 11.17
N PRO A 121 -2.23 -0.39 11.23
CA PRO A 121 -1.32 -0.53 12.35
C PRO A 121 -2.05 -0.14 13.63
N ARG A 122 -1.99 -1.02 14.64
CA ARG A 122 -2.53 -0.78 15.97
C ARG A 122 -1.39 -0.43 16.91
N ALA A 123 -1.55 0.61 17.71
CA ALA A 123 -0.58 0.95 18.74
C ALA A 123 -1.28 1.24 20.07
N SER A 124 -0.64 0.84 21.16
CA SER A 124 -0.97 1.34 22.50
C SER A 124 -0.15 2.60 22.76
N ILE A 125 -0.82 3.70 23.10
CA ILE A 125 -0.22 5.01 23.37
C ILE A 125 -0.88 5.54 24.64
N PHE A 126 -0.13 5.58 25.75
CA PHE A 126 -0.58 6.12 27.05
C PHE A 126 -1.95 5.59 27.52
N GLY A 127 -2.16 4.27 27.43
CA GLY A 127 -3.41 3.61 27.82
C GLY A 127 -4.53 3.65 26.76
N ILE A 128 -4.25 4.19 25.57
CA ILE A 128 -5.17 4.20 24.43
C ILE A 128 -4.64 3.22 23.36
N VAL A 129 -5.38 2.14 23.11
CA VAL A 129 -5.15 1.29 21.94
C VAL A 129 -5.92 1.87 20.77
N ALA A 130 -5.21 2.24 19.70
CA ALA A 130 -5.83 2.93 18.58
C ALA A 130 -5.29 2.50 17.22
N GLU A 131 -6.06 2.81 16.18
CA GLU A 131 -5.70 2.59 14.76
C GLU A 131 -5.97 3.86 13.92
N PRO A 132 -5.18 4.12 12.88
CA PRO A 132 -5.45 5.22 11.96
C PRO A 132 -6.72 4.94 11.14
N THR A 133 -7.46 5.99 10.84
CA THR A 133 -8.69 5.90 10.04
C THR A 133 -8.45 6.36 8.60
N ALA A 134 -9.08 5.71 7.62
CA ALA A 134 -8.93 6.05 6.20
C ALA A 134 -9.34 7.50 5.86
N SER A 135 -10.23 8.09 6.65
CA SER A 135 -10.81 9.43 6.45
C SER A 135 -10.18 10.53 7.30
N SER A 136 -8.93 10.37 7.75
CA SER A 136 -8.23 11.18 8.77
C SER A 136 -8.72 10.97 10.21
N GLY A 137 -7.81 11.16 11.17
CA GLY A 137 -8.05 10.92 12.59
C GLY A 137 -7.71 9.50 13.05
N ILE A 138 -7.82 9.27 14.36
CA ILE A 138 -7.43 8.03 15.02
C ILE A 138 -8.62 7.43 15.73
N ARG A 139 -8.93 6.18 15.45
CA ARG A 139 -10.01 5.45 16.09
C ARG A 139 -9.54 4.74 17.35
N VAL A 140 -10.22 4.98 18.46
CA VAL A 140 -9.98 4.31 19.73
C VAL A 140 -10.61 2.91 19.69
N LEU A 141 -9.77 1.90 19.86
CA LEU A 141 -10.18 0.50 19.92
C LEU A 141 -10.39 0.04 21.35
N GLN A 142 -9.54 0.51 22.26
CA GLN A 142 -9.61 0.22 23.68
C GLN A 142 -8.99 1.39 24.44
N THR A 143 -9.50 1.63 25.64
CA THR A 143 -9.00 2.67 26.53
C THR A 143 -8.92 2.10 27.93
N ASP A 144 -7.91 2.50 28.69
CA ASP A 144 -7.86 2.24 30.11
C ASP A 144 -9.04 2.94 30.81
N ALA A 145 -9.60 2.28 31.82
CA ALA A 145 -10.74 2.81 32.58
C ALA A 145 -10.41 4.13 33.32
N ALA A 146 -9.12 4.45 33.49
CA ALA A 146 -8.64 5.69 34.10
C ALA A 146 -8.79 6.91 33.18
N LEU A 147 -8.93 6.71 31.87
CA LEU A 147 -9.08 7.79 30.89
C LEU A 147 -10.53 8.26 30.83
N GLN A 148 -10.86 9.20 31.71
CA GLN A 148 -12.21 9.76 31.81
C GLN A 148 -12.64 10.42 30.49
N GLY A 149 -13.79 10.00 29.96
CA GLY A 149 -14.47 10.64 28.83
C GLY A 149 -14.23 9.99 27.45
N ILE A 150 -13.06 9.40 27.23
CA ILE A 150 -12.76 8.65 26.00
C ILE A 150 -13.49 7.30 26.04
N ARG A 151 -14.07 6.90 24.92
CA ARG A 151 -14.76 5.62 24.75
C ARG A 151 -14.24 4.88 23.53
N GLN A 152 -14.42 3.56 23.56
CA GLN A 152 -14.23 2.73 22.38
C GLN A 152 -15.13 3.24 21.24
N GLY A 153 -14.56 3.37 20.05
CA GLY A 153 -15.23 3.89 18.87
C GLY A 153 -15.07 5.41 18.66
N ASP A 154 -14.52 6.14 19.63
CA ASP A 154 -14.21 7.56 19.44
C ASP A 154 -13.18 7.76 18.34
N HIS A 155 -13.37 8.79 17.52
CA HIS A 155 -12.40 9.22 16.52
C HIS A 155 -11.71 10.49 17.00
N ILE A 156 -10.47 10.38 17.45
CA ILE A 156 -9.65 11.51 17.87
C ILE A 156 -9.24 12.29 16.61
N ILE A 157 -9.59 13.57 16.59
CA ILE A 157 -9.32 14.49 15.47
C ILE A 157 -8.18 15.45 15.85
N ALA A 158 -8.16 15.91 17.10
CA ALA A 158 -7.15 16.85 17.59
C ALA A 158 -6.90 16.69 19.09
N VAL A 159 -5.70 17.10 19.51
CA VAL A 159 -5.27 17.18 20.91
C VAL A 159 -4.77 18.61 21.14
N GLY A 160 -5.46 19.35 22.01
CA GLY A 160 -5.32 20.80 22.10
C GLY A 160 -5.66 21.43 20.75
N ASP A 161 -4.72 22.23 20.23
CA ASP A 161 -4.82 22.88 18.93
C ASP A 161 -4.18 22.06 17.78
N THR A 162 -3.57 20.92 18.10
CA THR A 162 -2.84 20.10 17.13
C THR A 162 -3.75 19.02 16.55
N LYS A 163 -3.96 19.06 15.23
CA LYS A 163 -4.65 18.00 14.50
C LYS A 163 -3.79 16.75 14.43
N VAL A 164 -4.43 15.60 14.55
CA VAL A 164 -3.77 14.30 14.62
C VAL A 164 -4.26 13.44 13.46
N PHE A 165 -3.34 13.03 12.59
CA PHE A 165 -3.65 12.21 11.42
C PHE A 165 -3.05 10.81 11.52
N THR A 166 -1.92 10.68 12.23
CA THR A 166 -1.19 9.43 12.39
C THR A 166 -1.00 9.07 13.86
N LEU A 167 -0.80 7.77 14.14
CA LEU A 167 -0.43 7.31 15.47
C LEU A 167 0.87 7.95 16.00
N GLY A 168 1.77 8.36 15.11
CA GLY A 168 2.97 9.12 15.46
C GLY A 168 2.62 10.50 16.00
N ASP A 169 1.78 11.24 15.27
CA ASP A 169 1.30 12.57 15.68
C ASP A 169 0.66 12.53 17.07
N LEU A 170 -0.14 11.48 17.35
CA LEU A 170 -0.80 11.32 18.64
C LEU A 170 0.22 11.12 19.76
N ARG A 171 1.19 10.23 19.54
CA ARG A 171 2.24 9.95 20.52
C ARG A 171 3.06 11.20 20.79
N GLU A 172 3.51 11.89 19.74
CA GLU A 172 4.33 13.10 19.86
C GLU A 172 3.57 14.23 20.56
N THR A 173 2.28 14.38 20.28
CA THR A 173 1.46 15.43 20.91
C THR A 173 1.15 15.12 22.37
N LEU A 174 0.92 13.85 22.73
CA LEU A 174 0.62 13.47 24.12
C LEU A 174 1.86 13.38 25.00
N ALA A 175 3.02 13.00 24.47
CA ALA A 175 4.26 12.81 25.23
C ALA A 175 4.63 14.00 26.15
N PRO A 176 4.67 15.27 25.69
CA PRO A 176 4.98 16.40 26.58
C PRO A 176 3.86 16.68 27.60
N LEU A 177 2.61 16.27 27.31
CA LEU A 177 1.45 16.54 28.15
C LEU A 177 1.35 15.57 29.32
N VAL A 178 1.74 14.30 29.12
CA VAL A 178 1.84 13.29 30.20
C VAL A 178 2.77 13.76 31.31
N ALA A 179 3.90 14.38 30.96
CA ALA A 179 4.86 14.93 31.92
C ALA A 179 4.29 16.09 32.76
N SER A 180 3.25 16.76 32.28
CA SER A 180 2.71 17.98 32.91
C SER A 180 1.64 17.75 33.98
N ASP A 181 1.12 16.53 34.13
CA ASP A 181 0.01 16.15 35.04
C ASP A 181 -1.27 16.98 34.86
N LYS A 182 -1.38 17.72 33.75
CA LYS A 182 -2.54 18.54 33.42
C LYS A 182 -3.54 17.74 32.59
N ALA A 183 -4.81 18.10 32.75
CA ALA A 183 -5.85 17.57 31.89
C ALA A 183 -5.70 18.16 30.48
N VAL A 184 -5.84 17.30 29.47
CA VAL A 184 -5.63 17.59 28.06
C VAL A 184 -6.98 17.69 27.37
N LEU A 185 -7.20 18.79 26.65
CA LEU A 185 -8.38 18.93 25.81
C LEU A 185 -8.21 18.10 24.53
N MET A 186 -9.16 17.23 24.23
CA MET A 186 -9.17 16.43 23.00
C MET A 186 -10.46 16.69 22.24
N LEU A 187 -10.34 16.88 20.93
CA LEU A 187 -11.49 16.90 20.02
C LEU A 187 -11.69 15.50 19.46
N VAL A 188 -12.84 14.90 19.77
CA VAL A 188 -13.24 13.59 19.26
C VAL A 188 -14.52 13.69 18.46
N SER A 189 -14.68 12.83 17.46
CA SER A 189 -15.97 12.58 16.81
C SER A 189 -16.54 11.26 17.33
N ARG A 190 -17.80 11.30 17.79
CA ARG A 190 -18.58 10.15 18.25
C ARG A 190 -19.94 10.23 17.58
N ASP A 191 -20.35 9.16 16.90
CA ASP A 191 -21.63 9.10 16.18
C ASP A 191 -21.85 10.27 15.19
N GLY A 192 -20.75 10.77 14.58
CA GLY A 192 -20.77 11.89 13.63
C GLY A 192 -20.82 13.28 14.28
N MET A 193 -20.88 13.37 15.61
CA MET A 193 -20.86 14.63 16.35
C MET A 193 -19.49 14.88 16.99
N GLN A 194 -19.04 16.13 16.99
CA GLN A 194 -17.79 16.52 17.63
C GLN A 194 -18.00 16.83 19.11
N HIS A 195 -17.10 16.30 19.94
CA HIS A 195 -17.08 16.49 21.38
C HIS A 195 -15.69 16.94 21.83
N PHE A 196 -15.67 17.93 22.72
CA PHE A 196 -14.45 18.31 23.44
C PHE A 196 -14.41 17.55 24.76
N LEU A 197 -13.38 16.74 24.94
CA LEU A 197 -13.15 15.95 26.15
C LEU A 197 -11.96 16.52 26.91
N ASN A 198 -12.09 16.66 28.22
CA ASN A 198 -10.98 17.01 29.08
C ASN A 198 -10.46 15.73 29.75
N VAL A 199 -9.30 15.24 29.29
CA VAL A 199 -8.80 13.90 29.61
C VAL A 199 -7.51 14.01 30.43
N LYS A 200 -7.46 13.34 31.58
CA LYS A 200 -6.21 13.19 32.33
C LYS A 200 -5.50 11.92 31.87
N LEU A 201 -4.25 12.06 31.40
CA LEU A 201 -3.45 10.94 30.96
C LEU A 201 -2.75 10.28 32.17
N PRO A 202 -2.65 8.93 32.19
CA PRO A 202 -1.83 8.26 33.18
C PRO A 202 -0.36 8.61 32.97
N LYS A 203 0.39 8.76 34.07
CA LYS A 203 1.86 8.77 34.02
C LYS A 203 2.33 7.34 33.76
N GLU A 204 3.30 7.16 32.87
CA GLU A 204 3.98 5.87 32.68
C GLU A 204 4.67 5.39 33.96
#